data_AF-A0A962E8F8-F1
#
_entry.id   AF-A0A962E8F8-F1
#
_cell.length_a   1.000
_cell.length_b   1.000
_cell.length_c   1.000
_cell.angle_alpha   90.00
_cell.angle_beta   90.00
_cell.angle_gamma   90.00
#
_symmetry.space_group_name_H-M   'P 1'
#
loop_
_entity.id
_entity.type
_entity.pdbx_description
1 polymer ?
#
loop_
_entity_poly.entity_id
_entity_poly.type
_entity_poly.pdbx_seq_one_letter_code
_entity_poly.pdbx_strand_id
1 'polypeptide(L)'
;DSGLDIDALKVVAGGVNALRAAQRSFVVITHYQRLLDYIVPDFVHVLADGRIVESGDKSLALALEAHGYGWVKERQLSEAGAGA
;
A
#
# COMPACT_ATOMS: atom_id res chain seq x y z
N ASP A 1 -0.28 -12.20 6.60
CA ASP A 1 -1.14 -13.19 7.26
C ASP A 1 -2.40 -13.40 6.45
N SER A 2 -2.80 -14.65 6.31
CA SER A 2 -3.60 -15.26 5.23
C SER A 2 -5.11 -15.06 5.35
N GLY A 3 -5.54 -13.80 5.40
CA GLY A 3 -6.95 -13.43 5.50
C GLY A 3 -7.26 -12.99 6.91
N LEU A 4 -6.96 -11.72 7.19
CA LEU A 4 -7.59 -11.06 8.31
C LEU A 4 -9.10 -11.07 8.05
N ASP A 5 -9.81 -11.73 8.94
CA ASP A 5 -11.27 -11.68 9.00
C ASP A 5 -11.71 -10.20 8.92
N ILE A 6 -12.80 -9.93 8.21
CA ILE A 6 -13.26 -8.55 7.94
C ILE A 6 -13.39 -7.77 9.26
N ASP A 7 -13.80 -8.45 10.31
CA ASP A 7 -13.96 -7.86 11.64
C ASP A 7 -12.62 -7.56 12.31
N ALA A 8 -11.60 -8.40 12.13
CA ALA A 8 -10.25 -8.11 12.61
C ALA A 8 -9.64 -6.89 11.91
N LEU A 9 -9.87 -6.72 10.60
CA LEU A 9 -9.45 -5.52 9.86
C LEU A 9 -10.11 -4.26 10.44
N LYS A 10 -11.41 -4.31 10.74
CA LYS A 10 -12.13 -3.17 11.34
C LYS A 10 -11.60 -2.82 12.73
N VAL A 11 -11.30 -3.81 13.58
CA VAL A 11 -10.73 -3.57 14.91
C VAL A 11 -9.36 -2.90 14.82
N VAL A 12 -8.48 -3.43 13.97
CA VAL A 12 -7.15 -2.85 13.75
C VAL A 12 -7.26 -1.43 13.19
N ALA A 13 -8.10 -1.21 12.19
CA ALA A 13 -8.32 0.10 11.61
C ALA A 13 -8.88 1.11 12.62
N GLY A 14 -9.83 0.68 13.46
CA GLY A 14 -10.36 1.49 14.56
C GLY A 14 -9.26 1.93 15.53
N GLY A 15 -8.37 1.01 15.91
CA GLY A 15 -7.21 1.32 16.75
C GLY A 15 -6.24 2.31 16.12
N VAL A 16 -5.88 2.11 14.85
CA VAL A 16 -4.98 3.03 14.11
C VAL A 16 -5.60 4.42 14.00
N ASN A 17 -6.87 4.52 13.59
CA ASN A 17 -7.56 5.79 13.40
C ASN A 17 -7.73 6.54 14.73
N ALA A 18 -8.06 5.85 15.83
CA ALA A 18 -8.18 6.46 17.15
C ALA A 18 -6.85 7.01 17.69
N LEU A 19 -5.73 6.42 17.26
CA LEU A 19 -4.39 6.82 17.68
C LEU A 19 -3.73 7.83 16.70
N ARG A 20 -4.40 8.19 15.60
CA ARG A 20 -3.89 9.13 14.60
C ARG A 20 -3.76 10.53 15.20
N ALA A 21 -2.57 11.10 15.11
CA ALA A 21 -2.26 12.44 15.65
C ALA A 21 -1.03 13.01 14.93
N ALA A 22 -0.85 14.34 14.93
CA ALA A 22 0.23 15.01 14.20
C ALA A 22 1.65 14.58 14.62
N GLN A 23 1.80 14.11 15.86
CA GLN A 23 3.05 13.64 16.47
C GLN A 23 3.28 12.12 16.37
N ARG A 24 2.40 11.40 15.65
CA ARG A 24 2.48 9.93 15.52
C ARG A 24 2.34 9.51 14.07
N SER A 25 3.31 8.73 13.60
CA SER A 25 3.31 8.15 12.26
C SER A 25 3.03 6.64 12.33
N PHE A 26 2.41 6.12 11.27
CA PHE A 26 2.12 4.71 11.12
C PHE A 26 2.72 4.21 9.80
N VAL A 27 3.33 3.04 9.84
CA VAL A 27 3.73 2.29 8.64
C VAL A 27 2.89 1.02 8.63
N VAL A 28 2.01 0.91 7.66
CA VAL A 28 1.10 -0.23 7.50
C VAL A 28 1.58 -1.06 6.33
N ILE A 29 1.98 -2.31 6.60
CA ILE A 29 2.41 -3.25 5.56
C ILE A 29 1.23 -4.17 5.25
N THR A 30 0.71 -4.09 4.04
CA THR A 30 -0.42 -4.90 3.60
C THR A 30 -0.26 -5.34 2.15
N HIS A 31 -0.75 -6.54 1.86
CA HIS A 31 -1.02 -7.02 0.50
C HIS A 31 -2.53 -7.03 0.19
N TYR A 32 -3.37 -6.65 1.16
CA TYR A 32 -4.82 -6.49 1.02
C TYR A 32 -5.19 -5.03 0.82
N GLN A 33 -5.81 -4.73 -0.32
CA GLN A 33 -6.32 -3.38 -0.62
C GLN A 33 -7.53 -3.01 0.24
N ARG A 34 -8.34 -3.99 0.67
CA ARG A 34 -9.50 -3.76 1.57
C ARG A 34 -9.15 -3.05 2.88
N LEU A 35 -7.91 -3.16 3.37
CA LEU A 35 -7.49 -2.42 4.57
C LEU A 35 -7.50 -0.91 4.32
N LEU A 36 -7.23 -0.48 3.08
CA LEU A 36 -7.16 0.91 2.67
C LEU A 36 -8.54 1.57 2.59
N ASP A 37 -9.62 0.77 2.53
CA ASP A 37 -10.99 1.25 2.70
C ASP A 37 -11.26 1.73 4.13
N TYR A 38 -10.54 1.19 5.13
CA TYR A 38 -10.71 1.51 6.54
C TYR A 38 -9.63 2.45 7.08
N ILE A 39 -8.43 2.42 6.51
CA ILE A 39 -7.31 3.30 6.86
C ILE A 39 -6.88 4.03 5.59
N VAL A 40 -7.25 5.31 5.47
CA VAL A 40 -6.84 6.13 4.33
C VAL A 40 -5.39 6.59 4.54
N PRO A 41 -4.43 6.11 3.73
CA PRO A 41 -3.03 6.49 3.88
C PRO A 41 -2.78 7.88 3.29
N ASP A 42 -1.81 8.58 3.87
CA ASP A 42 -1.27 9.82 3.29
C ASP A 42 -0.30 9.51 2.14
N PHE A 43 0.45 8.41 2.26
CA PHE A 43 1.40 7.92 1.26
C PHE A 43 1.26 6.41 1.04
N VAL A 44 1.41 5.97 -0.20
CA VAL A 44 1.43 4.57 -0.62
C VAL A 44 2.76 4.29 -1.31
N HIS A 45 3.44 3.22 -0.90
CA HIS A 45 4.69 2.77 -1.49
C HIS A 45 4.54 1.32 -1.94
N VAL A 46 4.93 1.02 -3.19
CA VAL A 46 5.01 -0.35 -3.69
C VAL A 46 6.43 -0.87 -3.48
N LEU A 47 6.55 -1.99 -2.78
CA LEU A 47 7.83 -2.68 -2.55
C LEU A 47 7.90 -3.91 -3.46
N ALA A 48 8.98 -4.00 -4.25
CA ALA A 48 9.28 -5.18 -5.06
C ALA A 48 10.81 -5.36 -5.13
N ASP A 49 11.26 -6.62 -5.13
CA ASP A 49 12.68 -7.00 -5.18
C ASP A 49 13.56 -6.23 -4.16
N GLY A 50 13.00 -6.00 -2.96
CA GLY A 50 13.67 -5.31 -1.86
C GLY A 50 13.80 -3.79 -2.00
N ARG A 51 13.14 -3.19 -3.00
CA ARG A 51 13.19 -1.74 -3.27
C ARG A 51 11.80 -1.13 -3.36
N ILE A 52 11.69 0.15 -3.04
CA ILE A 52 10.49 0.95 -3.35
C ILE A 52 10.58 1.30 -4.83
N VAL A 53 9.54 0.91 -5.57
CA VAL A 53 9.53 0.94 -7.03
C VAL A 53 8.47 1.88 -7.58
N GLU A 54 7.52 2.26 -6.74
CA GLU A 54 6.52 3.26 -7.05
C GLU A 54 6.06 3.92 -5.74
N SER A 55 5.75 5.20 -5.78
CA SER A 55 5.28 5.97 -4.63
C SER A 55 4.22 6.97 -5.05
N GLY A 56 3.17 7.11 -4.26
CA GLY A 56 2.09 8.03 -4.56
C GLY A 56 1.20 8.26 -3.36
N ASP A 57 0.07 8.92 -3.59
CA ASP A 57 -0.99 9.04 -2.59
C ASP A 57 -1.94 7.83 -2.66
N LYS A 58 -3.09 7.92 -2.00
CA LYS A 58 -4.13 6.87 -2.04
C LYS A 58 -4.60 6.49 -3.46
N SER A 59 -4.46 7.35 -4.47
CA SER A 59 -4.85 7.03 -5.85
C SER A 59 -4.01 5.91 -6.44
N LEU A 60 -2.75 5.76 -5.99
CA LEU A 60 -1.88 4.66 -6.38
C LEU A 60 -2.48 3.32 -5.94
N ALA A 61 -3.02 3.25 -4.72
CA ALA A 61 -3.68 2.05 -4.25
C ALA A 61 -4.90 1.66 -5.09
N LEU A 62 -5.73 2.64 -5.47
CA LEU A 62 -6.90 2.43 -6.33
C LEU A 62 -6.49 1.95 -7.73
N ALA A 63 -5.40 2.50 -8.29
CA ALA A 63 -4.86 2.06 -9.57
C ALA A 63 -4.35 0.61 -9.52
N LEU A 64 -3.69 0.22 -8.43
CA LEU A 64 -3.23 -1.15 -8.20
C LEU A 64 -4.39 -2.13 -8.05
N GLU A 65 -5.53 -1.69 -7.52
CA GLU A 65 -6.75 -2.51 -7.43
C GLU A 65 -7.37 -2.73 -8.80
N ALA A 66 -7.52 -1.65 -9.58
CA ALA A 66 -8.16 -1.70 -10.89
C ALA A 66 -7.32 -2.47 -11.93
N HIS A 67 -5.99 -2.33 -11.88
CA HIS A 67 -5.09 -2.83 -12.94
C HIS A 67 -4.14 -3.95 -12.49
N GLY A 68 -4.18 -4.33 -11.20
CA GLY A 68 -3.20 -5.22 -10.60
C GLY A 68 -1.80 -4.61 -10.54
N TYR A 69 -0.80 -5.43 -10.23
CA TYR A 69 0.60 -5.00 -10.06
C TYR A 69 1.45 -5.04 -11.33
N GLY A 70 0.90 -5.55 -12.45
CA GLY A 70 1.66 -5.83 -13.67
C GLY A 70 2.39 -4.61 -14.25
N TRP A 71 1.69 -3.48 -14.33
CA TRP A 71 2.22 -2.24 -14.89
C TRP A 71 3.38 -1.64 -14.07
N VAL A 72 3.40 -1.85 -12.74
CA VAL A 72 4.53 -1.43 -11.89
C VAL A 72 5.76 -2.29 -12.17
N LYS A 73 5.56 -3.59 -12.42
CA LYS A 73 6.64 -4.51 -12.76
C LYS A 73 7.23 -4.21 -14.14
N GLU A 74 6.41 -3.85 -15.11
CA GLU A 74 6.86 -3.42 -16.44
C GLU A 74 7.68 -2.13 -16.39
N ARG A 75 7.27 -1.14 -15.57
CA ARG A 75 8.07 0.07 -15.33
C ARG A 75 9.45 -0.25 -14.79
N GLN A 76 9.54 -1.09 -13.76
CA GLN A 76 10.83 -1.53 -13.21
C GLN A 76 11.73 -2.19 -14.26
N LEU A 77 11.18 -3.05 -15.11
CA LEU A 77 11.95 -3.70 -16.17
C LEU A 77 12.45 -2.67 -17.19
N SER A 78 11.65 -1.64 -17.51
CA SER A 78 12.06 -0.57 -18.41
C SER A 78 13.17 0.31 -17.83
N GLU A 79 13.11 0.66 -16.53
CA GLU A 79 14.12 1.46 -15.85
C GLU A 79 15.42 0.68 -15.61
N ALA A 80 15.32 -0.61 -15.27
CA ALA A 80 16.49 -1.48 -15.16
C ALA A 80 17.20 -1.69 -16.52
N GLY A 81 16.44 -1.68 -17.62
CA GLY A 81 16.99 -1.80 -18.98
C GLY A 81 17.55 -0.51 -19.57
N ALA A 82 17.06 0.66 -19.15
CA ALA A 82 17.55 1.97 -19.62
C ALA A 82 18.89 2.39 -19.00
N GLY A 83 19.34 1.71 -17.94
CA GLY A 83 20.61 1.93 -17.26
C GLY A 83 21.76 1.01 -17.66
N ALA A 84 21.55 0.14 -18.67
CA ALA A 84 22.55 -0.79 -19.21
C ALA A 84 22.98 -0.38 -20.62
#